data_AF-A0A1F7QSS9-F1
#
_entry.id   AF-A0A1F7QSS9-F1
#
_cell.length_a   1.000
_cell.length_b   1.000
_cell.length_c   1.000
_cell.angle_alpha   90.00
_cell.angle_beta   90.00
_cell.angle_gamma   90.00
#
_symmetry.space_group_name_H-M   'P 1'
#
loop_
_entity.id
_entity.type
_entity.pdbx_description
1 polymer ?
#
loop_
_entity_poly.entity_id
_entity_poly.type
_entity_poly.pdbx_seq_one_letter_code
_entity_poly.pdbx_strand_id
1 'polypeptide(L)' 'MAYSHTNSKGITYYLHKTDVTLRGGKPQTIYFFAKVEKNAKGEPTDLPEDRVVKENPRNGFLTISKKDKVEKK' A
#
# COMPACT_ATOMS: atom_id res chain seq x y z
N MET A 1 6.48 -8.43 9.63
CA MET A 1 5.50 -7.62 10.37
C MET A 1 4.67 -6.88 9.32
N ALA A 2 3.66 -6.09 9.68
CA ALA A 2 2.94 -5.29 8.69
C ALA A 2 3.47 -3.86 8.77
N TYR A 3 3.77 -3.24 7.63
CA TYR A 3 4.10 -1.82 7.63
C TYR A 3 2.88 -1.01 8.10
N SER A 4 3.07 -0.12 9.08
CA SER A 4 2.03 0.77 9.58
C SER A 4 2.38 2.23 9.33
N HIS A 5 1.35 3.06 9.14
CA HIS A 5 1.50 4.49 8.94
C HIS A 5 0.32 5.25 9.51
N THR A 6 0.61 6.28 10.30
CA THR A 6 -0.39 7.19 10.84
C THR A 6 -0.47 8.42 9.95
N ASN A 7 -1.65 8.68 9.40
CA ASN A 7 -1.85 9.84 8.52
C ASN A 7 -1.90 11.15 9.33
N SER A 8 -1.94 12.29 8.63
CA SER A 8 -2.05 13.64 9.24
C SER A 8 -3.29 13.83 10.15
N LYS A 9 -4.30 12.97 10.02
CA LYS A 9 -5.53 12.97 10.84
C LYS A 9 -5.44 12.07 12.07
N GLY A 10 -4.28 11.48 12.36
CA GLY A 10 -4.09 10.59 13.51
C GLY A 10 -4.66 9.18 13.34
N ILE A 11 -5.03 8.78 12.11
CA ILE A 11 -5.56 7.45 11.83
C ILE A 11 -4.41 6.54 11.39
N THR A 12 -4.21 5.45 12.14
CA THR A 12 -3.25 4.40 11.79
C THR A 12 -3.84 3.45 10.76
N TYR A 13 -3.05 3.20 9.72
CA TYR A 13 -3.35 2.20 8.71
C TYR A 13 -2.22 1.17 8.65
N TYR A 14 -2.58 -0.04 8.23
CA TYR A 14 -1.70 -1.19 8.06
C TYR A 14 -1.69 -1.60 6.60
N LEU A 15 -0.50 -1.89 6.07
CA LEU A 15 -0.30 -2.29 4.69
C LEU A 15 -0.59 -3.78 4.52
N HIS A 16 -1.47 -4.08 3.57
CA HIS A 16 -1.83 -5.42 3.14
C HIS A 16 -1.58 -5.59 1.65
N LYS A 17 -1.37 -6.83 1.22
CA LYS A 17 -1.33 -7.22 -0.19
C LYS A 17 -2.37 -8.28 -0.50
N THR A 18 -2.83 -8.31 -1.74
CA THR A 18 -3.65 -9.39 -2.27
C THR A 18 -3.22 -9.67 -3.71
N ASP A 19 -3.12 -10.95 -4.06
CA ASP A 19 -2.79 -11.37 -5.41
C ASP A 19 -4.09 -11.65 -6.15
N VAL A 20 -4.35 -10.87 -7.20
CA VAL A 20 -5.54 -11.01 -8.04
C VAL A 20 -5.15 -11.33 -9.47
N THR A 21 -6.01 -12.07 -10.15
CA THR A 21 -5.90 -12.25 -11.60
C THR A 21 -6.78 -11.23 -12.29
N LEU A 22 -6.19 -10.32 -13.07
CA LEU A 22 -6.95 -9.32 -13.81
C LEU A 22 -7.80 -9.98 -14.92
N ARG A 23 -8.77 -9.23 -15.45
CA ARG A 23 -9.66 -9.66 -16.55
C ARG A 23 -8.95 -10.18 -17.81
N GLY A 24 -7.64 -9.90 -17.97
CA GLY A 24 -6.79 -10.42 -19.04
C GLY A 24 -5.92 -11.63 -18.67
N GLY A 25 -6.17 -12.31 -17.54
CA GLY A 25 -5.41 -13.48 -17.09
C GLY A 25 -4.05 -13.17 -16.47
N LYS A 26 -3.64 -11.89 -16.43
CA LYS A 26 -2.38 -11.48 -15.84
C LYS A 26 -2.49 -11.42 -14.30
N PRO A 27 -1.62 -12.13 -13.55
CA PRO A 27 -1.55 -11.98 -12.11
C PRO A 27 -0.97 -10.61 -11.74
N GLN A 28 -1.57 -9.97 -10.73
CA GLN A 28 -1.10 -8.70 -10.20
C GLN A 28 -1.29 -8.65 -8.68
N THR A 29 -0.21 -8.31 -7.98
CA THR A 29 -0.27 -7.98 -6.56
C THR A 29 -0.77 -6.55 -6.37
N ILE A 30 -1.89 -6.41 -5.65
CA ILE A 30 -2.46 -5.14 -5.23
C ILE A 30 -2.02 -4.87 -3.80
N TYR A 31 -1.54 -3.66 -3.54
CA TYR A 31 -1.19 -3.17 -2.22
C TYR A 31 -2.26 -2.18 -1.76
N PHE A 32 -2.73 -2.31 -0.53
CA PHE A 32 -3.76 -1.42 0.01
C PHE A 32 -3.59 -1.22 1.52
N PHE A 33 -4.09 -0.09 2.01
CA PHE A 33 -4.08 0.24 3.43
C PHE A 33 -5.43 -0.08 4.07
N ALA A 34 -5.41 -0.68 5.26
CA ALA A 34 -6.60 -0.95 6.06
C ALA A 34 -6.45 -0.39 7.48
N LYS A 35 -7.57 -0.04 8.12
CA LYS A 35 -7.58 0.47 9.51
C LYS A 35 -7.43 -0.64 10.58
N VAL A 36 -7.22 -1.88 10.15
CA VAL A 36 -7.12 -3.06 11.02
C VAL A 36 -5.89 -3.88 10.63
N GLU A 37 -5.21 -4.43 11.62
CA GLU A 37 -4.00 -5.25 11.44
C GLU A 37 -4.31 -6.56 10.72
N LYS A 38 -5.46 -7.17 11.01
CA LYS A 38 -5.92 -8.40 10.36
C LYS A 38 -7.11 -8.06 9.49
N ASN A 39 -6.93 -8.11 8.17
CA ASN A 39 -7.99 -7.88 7.21
C ASN A 39 -8.25 -9.16 6.42
N ALA A 40 -9.51 -9.57 6.27
CA ALA A 40 -9.85 -10.76 5.49
C ALA A 40 -9.59 -10.59 3.98
N LYS A 41 -9.43 -9.36 3.50
CA LYS A 41 -9.24 -9.05 2.07
C LYS A 41 -7.81 -9.23 1.56
N GLY A 42 -6.84 -9.43 2.45
CA GLY A 42 -5.44 -9.54 2.06
C GLY A 42 -4.53 -9.81 3.24
N GLU A 43 -3.28 -10.11 2.92
CA GLU A 43 -2.28 -10.50 3.90
C GLU A 43 -1.44 -9.29 4.33
N PRO A 44 -1.12 -9.16 5.63
CA PRO A 44 -0.21 -8.13 6.11
C PRO A 44 1.17 -8.26 5.51
N THR A 45 1.73 -7.14 5.05
CA THR A 45 3.02 -7.11 4.37
C THR A 45 3.83 -5.88 4.75
N ASP A 46 5.15 -6.01 4.64
CA ASP A 46 6.06 -4.88 4.72
C ASP A 46 6.03 -4.04 3.44
N LEU A 47 6.47 -2.78 3.52
CA LEU A 47 6.53 -1.86 2.38
C LEU A 47 7.68 -2.28 1.45
N PRO A 48 7.41 -2.60 0.17
CA PRO A 48 8.47 -2.96 -0.75
C PRO A 48 9.43 -1.80 -1.01
N GLU A 49 10.72 -2.10 -1.22
CA GLU A 49 11.77 -1.09 -1.39
C GLU A 49 11.54 -0.16 -2.60
N ASP A 50 10.87 -0.65 -3.64
CA ASP A 50 10.55 0.09 -4.87
C ASP A 50 9.33 1.00 -4.73
N ARG A 51 8.74 1.10 -3.54
CA ARG A 51 7.46 1.78 -3.29
C ARG A 51 7.56 2.82 -2.18
N VAL A 52 6.68 3.82 -2.28
CA VAL A 52 6.52 4.90 -1.30
C VAL A 52 5.06 5.12 -0.96
N VAL A 53 4.82 5.53 0.28
CA VAL A 53 3.51 5.93 0.77
C VAL A 53 3.30 7.40 0.43
N LYS A 54 2.13 7.71 -0.14
CA LYS A 54 1.67 9.08 -0.39
C LYS A 54 0.33 9.28 0.28
N GLU A 55 0.21 10.34 1.08
CA GLU A 55 -1.06 10.79 1.65
C GLU A 55 -1.74 11.78 0.70
N ASN A 56 -3.03 11.59 0.44
CA ASN A 56 -3.84 12.55 -0.28
C ASN A 56 -4.27 13.68 0.67
N PRO A 57 -3.85 14.94 0.43
CA PRO A 57 -4.12 16.05 1.35
C PRO A 57 -5.62 16.39 1.49
N ARG A 58 -6.47 16.01 0.53
CA ARG A 58 -7.91 16.33 0.56
C ARG A 58 -8.67 15.48 1.58
N ASN A 59 -8.30 14.20 1.71
CA ASN A 59 -9.07 13.24 2.52
C ASN A 59 -8.21 12.46 3.54
N GLY A 60 -6.89 12.54 3.46
CA GLY A 60 -5.96 11.80 4.31
C GLY A 60 -5.83 10.33 3.94
N PHE A 61 -6.23 9.91 2.73
CA PHE A 61 -6.05 8.53 2.29
C PHE A 61 -4.61 8.26 1.90
N LEU A 62 -4.10 7.12 2.36
CA LEU A 62 -2.78 6.63 2.03
C LEU A 62 -2.84 5.77 0.78
N THR A 63 -1.91 6.02 -0.12
CA THR A 63 -1.73 5.28 -1.37
C THR A 63 -0.28 4.85 -1.50
N ILE A 64 -0.07 3.76 -2.23
CA ILE A 64 1.25 3.26 -2.57
C ILE A 64 1.55 3.68 -4.01
N SER A 65 2.67 4.35 -4.22
CA SER A 65 3.20 4.64 -5.55
C SER A 65 4.54 3.95 -5.73
N LYS A 66 4.92 3.64 -6.97
CA LYS A 66 6.32 3.31 -7.25
C LYS A 66 7.17 4.52 -6.91
N LYS A 67 8.35 4.27 -6.33
CA LYS A 67 9.42 5.26 -6.33
C LYS A 67 9.73 5.56 -7.79
N ASP A 68 9.77 6.83 -8.14
CA ASP A 68 10.37 7.21 -9.40
C ASP A 68 11.80 6.68 -9.34
N LYS A 69 12.14 5.76 -10.25
CA LYS A 69 13.55 5.44 -10.48
C LYS A 69 14.12 6.74 -11.04
N VAL A 70 14.66 7.58 -10.17
CA VAL A 70 15.65 8.56 -10.59
C VAL A 70 16.81 7.72 -11.09
N GLU A 71 16.74 7.37 -12.37
CA GLU A 71 17.82 6.74 -13.11
C GLU A 71 18.96 7.76 -13.07
N LYS A 72 19.83 7.59 -12.06
CA LYS A 72 21.04 8.37 -11.95
C LYS A 72 21.94 7.92 -13.10
N LYS A 73 22.09 8.85 -14.04
CA LYS A 73 23.18 9.01 -15.00
C LYS A 73 23.08 8.22 -16.29
#